data_AF-A0A382K2E7-F1
#
_entry.id   AF-A0A382K2E7-F1
#
_cell.length_a   1.000
_cell.length_b   1.000
_cell.length_c   1.000
_cell.angle_alpha   90.00
_cell.angle_beta   90.00
_cell.angle_gamma   90.00
#
_symmetry.space_group_name_H-M   'P 1'
#
loop_
_entity.id
_entity.type
_entity.pdbx_description
1 polymer ?
#
loop_
_entity_poly.entity_id
_entity_poly.type
_entity_poly.pdbx_seq_one_letter_code
_entity_poly.pdbx_strand_id
1 'polypeptide(L)'
;MNRAGPSWLRIGAEFLIIVAGVSISLAAERWRQATEDREAEQTLLSGLEVDLESDAGELEALARNARNWDRTAQWVSLNEDRSDVPTDSVALMFQPFGVTSFYQPVRAAYSGAIGSGGISLILEDSLRMAVINYYEVRQPWILQFFNLVFDNWRKWYDISAPYLNWGIQPSDTTMFAAIRSSNPPELRESWTTISSDAAFMGHIDITGMLGGNASLRIDQALAENRALRERIRAQLER
;
A
#
# COMPACT_ATOMS: atom_id res chain seq x y z
N MET A 1 -63.95 18.94 -58.95
CA MET A 1 -63.39 17.93 -58.01
C MET A 1 -61.88 17.90 -58.20
N ASN A 2 -61.12 18.71 -57.46
CA ASN A 2 -59.66 18.64 -57.47
C ASN A 2 -59.22 17.61 -56.44
N ARG A 3 -58.82 16.43 -56.89
CA ARG A 3 -58.05 15.49 -56.05
C ARG A 3 -56.62 16.03 -55.99
N ALA A 4 -56.33 16.82 -54.97
CA ALA A 4 -54.94 17.11 -54.60
C ALA A 4 -54.32 15.77 -54.17
N GLY A 5 -53.50 15.17 -55.04
CA GLY A 5 -52.74 13.98 -54.72
C GLY A 5 -51.80 14.25 -53.54
N PRO A 6 -51.46 13.24 -52.73
CA PRO A 6 -50.59 13.42 -51.58
C PRO A 6 -49.27 14.08 -52.01
N SER A 7 -48.97 15.24 -51.45
CA SER A 7 -47.72 15.95 -51.74
C SER A 7 -46.58 15.18 -51.06
N TRP A 8 -45.96 14.25 -51.77
CA TRP A 8 -44.85 13.43 -51.29
C TRP A 8 -43.72 14.24 -50.63
N LEU A 9 -43.50 15.49 -51.06
CA LEU A 9 -42.58 16.44 -50.43
C LEU A 9 -42.95 16.76 -48.97
N ARG A 10 -44.24 16.92 -48.67
CA ARG A 10 -44.73 17.18 -47.31
C ARG A 10 -44.55 15.96 -46.42
N ILE A 11 -44.85 14.77 -46.94
CA ILE A 11 -44.66 13.49 -46.24
C ILE A 11 -43.16 13.28 -45.96
N GLY A 12 -42.28 13.57 -46.93
CA GLY A 12 -40.83 13.50 -46.76
C GLY A 12 -40.28 14.50 -45.74
N ALA A 13 -40.79 15.75 -45.74
CA ALA A 13 -40.42 16.75 -44.76
C ALA A 13 -40.87 16.37 -43.33
N GLU A 14 -42.09 15.84 -43.18
CA GLU A 14 -42.63 15.36 -41.91
C GLU A 14 -41.82 14.16 -41.37
N PHE A 15 -41.46 13.21 -42.23
CA PHE A 15 -40.57 12.11 -41.87
C PHE A 15 -39.18 12.60 -41.42
N LEU A 16 -38.58 13.56 -42.14
CA LEU A 16 -37.29 14.14 -41.76
C LEU A 16 -37.34 14.84 -40.41
N ILE A 17 -38.43 15.56 -40.11
CA ILE A 17 -38.63 16.21 -38.81
C ILE A 17 -38.67 15.16 -37.69
N ILE A 18 -39.40 14.05 -37.87
CA ILE A 18 -39.46 12.97 -36.88
C ILE A 18 -38.08 12.34 -36.66
N VAL A 19 -37.37 11.99 -37.75
CA VAL A 19 -36.03 11.39 -37.67
C VAL A 19 -35.04 12.34 -37.00
N ALA A 20 -35.06 13.63 -37.34
CA ALA A 20 -34.21 14.64 -36.72
C ALA A 20 -34.52 14.78 -35.22
N GLY A 21 -35.80 14.84 -34.84
CA GLY A 21 -36.23 14.92 -33.45
C GLY A 21 -35.74 13.74 -32.60
N VAL A 22 -35.92 12.51 -33.10
CA VAL A 22 -35.43 11.29 -32.42
C VAL A 22 -33.90 11.28 -32.33
N SER A 23 -33.21 11.66 -33.40
CA SER A 23 -31.74 11.69 -33.43
C SER A 23 -31.17 12.70 -32.44
N ILE A 24 -31.76 13.89 -32.35
CA ILE A 24 -31.36 14.94 -31.40
C ILE A 24 -31.61 14.47 -29.96
N SER A 25 -32.75 13.83 -29.68
CA SER A 25 -33.04 13.30 -28.34
C SER A 25 -32.04 12.23 -27.91
N LEU A 26 -31.70 11.29 -28.80
CA LEU A 26 -30.67 10.27 -28.54
C LEU A 26 -29.28 10.88 -28.35
N ALA A 27 -28.94 11.91 -29.14
CA ALA A 27 -27.66 12.60 -29.01
C ALA A 27 -27.57 13.36 -27.68
N ALA A 28 -28.63 14.06 -27.28
CA ALA A 28 -28.71 14.76 -26.00
C ALA A 28 -28.58 13.78 -24.82
N GLU A 29 -29.25 12.63 -24.89
CA GLU A 29 -29.16 11.60 -23.84
C GLU A 29 -27.77 11.00 -23.74
N ARG A 30 -27.12 10.68 -24.87
CA ARG A 30 -25.74 10.20 -24.89
C ARG A 30 -24.75 11.23 -24.34
N TRP A 31 -24.99 12.52 -24.62
CA TRP A 31 -24.16 13.59 -24.09
C TRP A 31 -24.32 13.76 -22.58
N ARG A 32 -25.55 13.69 -22.07
CA ARG A 32 -25.84 13.68 -20.63
C ARG A 32 -25.17 12.50 -19.95
N GLN A 33 -25.35 11.29 -20.47
CA GLN A 33 -24.71 10.09 -19.93
C GLN A 33 -23.18 10.19 -19.93
N ALA A 34 -22.58 10.67 -21.02
CA ALA A 34 -21.13 10.84 -21.09
C ALA A 34 -20.59 11.90 -20.10
N THR A 35 -21.41 12.87 -19.73
CA THR A 35 -21.06 13.87 -18.70
C THR A 35 -21.13 13.25 -17.31
N GLU A 36 -22.21 12.52 -17.02
CA GLU A 36 -22.39 11.79 -15.75
C GLU A 36 -21.29 10.72 -15.53
N ASP A 37 -20.94 9.96 -16.58
CA ASP A 37 -19.88 8.96 -16.53
C ASP A 37 -18.50 9.60 -16.24
N ARG A 38 -18.23 10.79 -16.79
CA ARG A 38 -16.99 11.54 -16.51
C ARG A 38 -16.93 12.07 -15.08
N GLU A 39 -18.03 12.60 -14.56
CA GLU A 39 -18.11 13.04 -13.16
C GLU A 39 -17.90 11.86 -12.20
N ALA A 40 -18.47 10.70 -12.53
CA ALA A 40 -18.28 9.47 -11.77
C ALA A 40 -16.84 8.93 -11.87
N GLU A 41 -16.21 8.97 -13.06
CA GLU A 41 -14.79 8.65 -13.24
C GLU A 41 -13.90 9.55 -12.39
N GLN A 42 -14.11 10.88 -12.42
CA GLN A 42 -13.32 11.83 -11.61
C GLN A 42 -13.47 11.58 -10.10
N THR A 43 -14.69 11.28 -9.65
CA THR A 43 -14.95 10.93 -8.25
C THR A 43 -14.21 9.66 -7.84
N LEU A 44 -14.25 8.63 -8.70
CA LEU A 44 -13.53 7.38 -8.49
C LEU A 44 -12.02 7.62 -8.43
N LEU A 45 -11.46 8.31 -9.43
CA LEU A 45 -10.03 8.61 -9.53
C LEU A 45 -9.53 9.40 -8.31
N SER A 46 -10.30 10.39 -7.85
CA SER A 46 -9.98 11.15 -6.62
C SER A 46 -9.96 10.23 -5.38
N GLY A 47 -10.94 9.33 -5.26
CA GLY A 47 -10.96 8.35 -4.17
C GLY A 47 -9.78 7.37 -4.22
N LEU A 48 -9.40 6.91 -5.41
CA LEU A 48 -8.24 6.03 -5.60
C LEU A 48 -6.93 6.74 -5.24
N GLU A 49 -6.81 8.04 -5.53
CA GLU A 49 -5.63 8.82 -5.12
C GLU A 49 -5.49 8.87 -3.59
N VAL A 50 -6.58 9.11 -2.87
CA VAL A 50 -6.61 9.14 -1.39
C VAL A 50 -6.26 7.77 -0.80
N ASP A 51 -6.80 6.69 -1.36
CA ASP A 51 -6.45 5.32 -0.97
C ASP A 51 -4.94 5.08 -1.16
N LEU A 52 -4.38 5.45 -2.32
CA LEU A 52 -2.96 5.27 -2.64
C LEU A 52 -2.05 6.12 -1.74
N GLU A 53 -2.44 7.36 -1.43
CA GLU A 53 -1.65 8.22 -0.54
C GLU A 53 -1.61 7.67 0.89
N SER A 54 -2.74 7.18 1.39
CA SER A 54 -2.81 6.54 2.70
C SER A 54 -1.95 5.27 2.77
N ASP A 55 -2.06 4.42 1.75
CA ASP A 55 -1.25 3.19 1.63
C ASP A 55 0.26 3.51 1.55
N ALA A 56 0.64 4.57 0.83
CA ALA A 56 2.04 5.01 0.77
C ALA A 56 2.58 5.41 2.16
N GLY A 57 1.79 6.10 2.98
CA GLY A 57 2.20 6.48 4.34
C GLY A 57 2.52 5.26 5.22
N GLU A 58 1.70 4.22 5.14
CA GLU A 58 1.92 2.93 5.84
C GLU A 58 3.17 2.22 5.32
N LEU A 59 3.33 2.14 4.00
CA LEU A 59 4.50 1.53 3.36
C LEU A 59 5.80 2.27 3.74
N GLU A 60 5.80 3.59 3.78
CA GLU A 60 6.97 4.36 4.19
C GLU A 60 7.38 4.09 5.65
N ALA A 61 6.41 3.91 6.55
CA ALA A 61 6.70 3.53 7.94
C ALA A 61 7.34 2.15 8.03
N LEU A 62 6.80 1.17 7.30
CA LEU A 62 7.37 -0.18 7.22
C LEU A 62 8.79 -0.19 6.65
N ALA A 63 9.01 0.55 5.56
CA ALA A 63 10.34 0.65 4.94
C ALA A 63 11.37 1.29 5.89
N ARG A 64 10.97 2.31 6.66
CA ARG A 64 11.85 2.90 7.69
C ARG A 64 12.22 1.90 8.77
N ASN A 65 11.25 1.15 9.30
CA ASN A 65 11.51 0.13 10.33
C ASN A 65 12.44 -0.97 9.78
N ALA A 66 12.16 -1.46 8.57
CA ALA A 66 12.97 -2.46 7.90
C ALA A 66 14.43 -2.02 7.68
N ARG A 67 14.65 -0.77 7.26
CA ARG A 67 16.00 -0.17 7.16
C ARG A 67 16.69 -0.02 8.51
N ASN A 68 15.94 0.17 9.59
CA ASN A 68 16.54 0.22 10.92
C ASN A 68 16.99 -1.16 11.39
N TRP A 69 16.24 -2.22 11.08
CA TRP A 69 16.65 -3.60 11.38
C TRP A 69 17.95 -3.98 10.66
N ASP A 70 18.04 -3.68 9.36
CA ASP A 70 19.25 -3.90 8.58
C ASP A 70 20.46 -3.15 9.17
N ARG A 71 20.29 -1.87 9.47
CA ARG A 71 21.35 -1.06 10.11
C ARG A 71 21.76 -1.57 11.49
N THR A 72 20.81 -2.02 12.30
CA THR A 72 21.10 -2.63 13.60
C THR A 72 21.91 -3.91 13.43
N ALA A 73 21.51 -4.81 12.51
CA ALA A 73 22.25 -6.04 12.26
C ALA A 73 23.68 -5.77 11.77
N GLN A 74 23.85 -4.83 10.85
CA GLN A 74 25.18 -4.39 10.40
C GLN A 74 26.02 -3.84 11.55
N TRP A 75 25.43 -3.03 12.43
CA TRP A 75 26.13 -2.53 13.60
C TRP A 75 26.56 -3.66 14.53
N VAL A 76 25.67 -4.63 14.81
CA VAL A 76 25.98 -5.79 15.65
C VAL A 76 27.16 -6.57 15.05
N SER A 77 27.11 -6.90 13.77
CA SER A 77 28.18 -7.62 13.07
C SER A 77 29.52 -6.88 13.12
N LEU A 78 29.52 -5.55 12.96
CA LEU A 78 30.75 -4.75 13.04
C LEU A 78 31.34 -4.62 14.45
N ASN A 79 30.59 -4.97 15.50
CA ASN A 79 31.02 -4.81 16.90
C ASN A 79 31.06 -6.14 17.67
N GLU A 80 30.87 -7.29 17.00
CA GLU A 80 30.81 -8.62 17.61
C GLU A 80 32.04 -8.94 18.49
N ASP A 81 33.24 -8.62 17.98
CA ASP A 81 34.52 -8.88 18.65
C ASP A 81 34.94 -7.80 19.67
N ARG A 82 34.13 -6.74 19.83
CA ARG A 82 34.51 -5.61 20.69
C ARG A 82 34.06 -5.83 22.14
N SER A 83 35.02 -5.96 23.05
CA SER A 83 34.75 -6.08 24.48
C SER A 83 34.52 -4.74 25.21
N ASP A 84 34.75 -3.61 24.52
CA ASP A 84 34.73 -2.25 25.11
C ASP A 84 33.41 -1.50 24.87
N VAL A 85 32.41 -2.14 24.25
CA VAL A 85 31.14 -1.48 23.93
C VAL A 85 30.32 -1.25 25.21
N PRO A 86 29.91 0.00 25.53
CA PRO A 86 29.12 0.27 26.71
C PRO A 86 27.75 -0.42 26.67
N THR A 87 27.36 -1.06 27.78
CA THR A 87 26.07 -1.77 27.93
C THR A 87 24.86 -0.93 27.51
N ASP A 88 24.78 0.33 27.95
CA ASP A 88 23.68 1.23 27.60
C ASP A 88 23.63 1.54 26.10
N SER A 89 24.81 1.59 25.45
CA SER A 89 24.89 1.76 24.00
C SER A 89 24.38 0.52 23.26
N VAL A 90 24.73 -0.69 23.74
CA VAL A 90 24.26 -1.95 23.14
C VAL A 90 22.73 -2.09 23.25
N ALA A 91 22.16 -1.81 24.42
CA ALA A 91 20.72 -1.82 24.65
C ALA A 91 19.96 -0.91 23.66
N LEU A 92 20.43 0.33 23.51
CA LEU A 92 19.85 1.29 22.55
C LEU A 92 19.95 0.80 21.11
N MET A 93 21.03 0.12 20.74
CA MET A 93 21.21 -0.38 19.38
C MET A 93 20.23 -1.52 19.04
N PHE A 94 19.82 -2.32 20.02
CA PHE A 94 18.81 -3.38 19.81
C PHE A 94 17.38 -2.86 19.68
N GLN A 95 17.09 -1.65 20.17
CA GLN A 95 15.75 -1.05 20.17
C GLN A 95 14.99 -1.19 18.83
N PRO A 96 15.60 -0.97 17.65
CA PRO A 96 14.86 -1.07 16.39
C PRO A 96 14.25 -2.43 16.11
N PHE A 97 14.84 -3.54 16.56
CA PHE A 97 14.24 -4.87 16.39
C PHE A 97 12.96 -5.07 17.21
N GLY A 98 12.75 -4.27 18.26
CA GLY A 98 11.49 -4.26 19.02
C GLY A 98 10.38 -3.46 18.33
N VAL A 99 10.71 -2.62 17.35
CA VAL A 99 9.75 -1.70 16.71
C VAL A 99 9.27 -2.27 15.37
N THR A 100 7.96 -2.30 15.20
CA THR A 100 7.30 -2.59 13.91
C THR A 100 6.03 -1.73 13.76
N SER A 101 5.21 -1.97 12.74
CA SER A 101 3.87 -1.40 12.60
C SER A 101 2.89 -2.45 12.07
N PHE A 102 1.59 -2.14 12.09
CA PHE A 102 0.61 -2.96 11.40
C PHE A 102 0.40 -2.43 9.99
N TYR A 103 0.68 -3.25 8.98
CA TYR A 103 0.28 -2.90 7.63
C TYR A 103 -1.22 -3.15 7.43
N GLN A 104 -1.98 -2.09 7.19
CA GLN A 104 -3.41 -2.17 6.87
C GLN A 104 -3.64 -1.50 5.51
N PRO A 105 -3.64 -2.28 4.41
CA PRO A 105 -3.79 -1.72 3.08
C PRO A 105 -5.12 -0.99 2.91
N VAL A 106 -5.05 0.28 2.49
CA VAL A 106 -6.23 1.11 2.19
C VAL A 106 -6.66 0.86 0.74
N ARG A 107 -7.96 0.59 0.53
CA ARG A 107 -8.55 0.25 -0.78
C ARG A 107 -10.06 0.48 -0.83
N ALA A 108 -10.57 1.47 -0.09
CA ALA A 108 -12.02 1.67 0.07
C ALA A 108 -12.68 2.07 -1.26
N ALA A 109 -12.12 3.05 -1.98
CA ALA A 109 -12.61 3.49 -3.28
C ALA A 109 -12.52 2.36 -4.31
N TYR A 110 -11.39 1.65 -4.34
CA TYR A 110 -11.21 0.51 -5.23
C TYR A 110 -12.25 -0.60 -4.98
N SER A 111 -12.46 -0.99 -3.71
CA SER A 111 -13.40 -2.06 -3.35
C SER A 111 -14.85 -1.66 -3.66
N GLY A 112 -15.20 -0.40 -3.43
CA GLY A 112 -16.50 0.14 -3.85
C GLY A 112 -16.69 0.09 -5.37
N ALA A 113 -15.66 0.44 -6.15
CA ALA A 113 -15.69 0.42 -7.61
C ALA A 113 -15.79 -0.99 -8.20
N ILE A 114 -15.14 -1.98 -7.59
CA ILE A 114 -15.31 -3.38 -7.99
C ILE A 114 -16.72 -3.87 -7.66
N GLY A 115 -17.22 -3.60 -6.45
CA GLY A 115 -18.54 -4.04 -6.01
C GLY A 115 -19.69 -3.46 -6.81
N SER A 116 -19.54 -2.25 -7.36
CA SER A 116 -20.55 -1.57 -8.18
C SER A 116 -20.36 -1.76 -9.69
N GLY A 117 -19.25 -2.37 -10.14
CA GLY A 117 -18.84 -2.37 -11.55
C GLY A 117 -18.27 -1.03 -12.04
N GLY A 118 -18.17 -0.03 -11.16
CA GLY A 118 -17.63 1.31 -11.44
C GLY A 118 -16.17 1.33 -11.90
N ILE A 119 -15.40 0.26 -11.72
CA ILE A 119 -14.04 0.17 -12.28
C ILE A 119 -14.01 0.34 -13.81
N SER A 120 -15.12 0.01 -14.48
CA SER A 120 -15.29 0.17 -15.93
C SER A 120 -15.40 1.63 -16.38
N LEU A 121 -15.66 2.56 -15.45
CA LEU A 121 -15.73 4.00 -15.72
C LEU A 121 -14.37 4.61 -16.04
N ILE A 122 -13.26 3.98 -15.63
CA ILE A 122 -11.92 4.44 -15.98
C ILE A 122 -11.73 4.22 -17.49
N LEU A 123 -11.83 5.30 -18.27
CA LEU A 123 -11.89 5.24 -19.74
C LEU A 123 -10.56 4.83 -20.35
N GLU A 124 -9.45 5.29 -19.76
CA GLU A 124 -8.12 4.90 -20.22
C GLU A 124 -7.82 3.46 -19.79
N ASP A 125 -7.92 2.52 -20.74
CA ASP A 125 -7.65 1.09 -20.51
C ASP A 125 -6.33 0.84 -19.78
N SER A 126 -5.29 1.58 -20.15
CA SER A 126 -3.96 1.41 -19.56
C SER A 126 -3.88 1.91 -18.11
N LEU A 127 -4.70 2.90 -17.73
CA LEU A 127 -4.83 3.37 -16.35
C LEU A 127 -5.67 2.38 -15.54
N ARG A 128 -6.79 1.95 -16.09
CA ARG A 128 -7.68 0.95 -15.49
C ARG A 128 -6.92 -0.33 -15.13
N MET A 129 -6.10 -0.84 -16.05
CA MET A 129 -5.27 -2.02 -15.80
C MET A 129 -4.19 -1.77 -14.74
N ALA A 130 -3.62 -0.58 -14.66
CA ALA A 130 -2.63 -0.24 -13.64
C ALA A 130 -3.26 -0.16 -12.24
N VAL A 131 -4.47 0.40 -12.12
CA VAL A 131 -5.25 0.39 -10.88
C VAL A 131 -5.53 -1.04 -10.44
N ILE A 132 -6.07 -1.88 -11.34
CA ILE A 132 -6.37 -3.29 -11.03
C ILE A 132 -5.10 -4.03 -10.59
N ASN A 133 -4.00 -3.88 -11.33
CA ASN A 133 -2.74 -4.54 -11.00
C ASN A 133 -2.20 -4.11 -9.63
N TYR A 134 -2.33 -2.82 -9.28
CA TYR A 134 -1.90 -2.35 -7.96
C TYR A 134 -2.69 -3.05 -6.82
N TYR A 135 -4.02 -3.03 -6.89
CA TYR A 135 -4.88 -3.52 -5.81
C TYR A 135 -5.06 -5.03 -5.78
N GLU A 136 -4.96 -5.73 -6.91
CA GLU A 136 -5.14 -7.19 -6.98
C GLU A 136 -3.84 -7.98 -6.97
N VAL A 137 -2.71 -7.35 -7.32
CA VAL A 137 -1.42 -8.05 -7.40
C VAL A 137 -0.41 -7.44 -6.43
N ARG A 138 -0.09 -6.15 -6.57
CA ARG A 138 0.98 -5.52 -5.78
C ARG A 138 0.64 -5.48 -4.29
N GLN A 139 -0.52 -4.93 -3.93
CA GLN A 139 -0.92 -4.75 -2.54
C GLN A 139 -1.08 -6.10 -1.80
N PRO A 140 -1.76 -7.13 -2.36
CA PRO A 140 -1.80 -8.45 -1.71
C PRO A 140 -0.43 -9.11 -1.56
N TRP A 141 0.47 -8.93 -2.53
CA TRP A 141 1.84 -9.43 -2.42
C TRP A 141 2.61 -8.76 -1.28
N ILE A 142 2.48 -7.44 -1.13
CA ILE A 142 3.09 -6.72 0.01
C ILE A 142 2.50 -7.20 1.33
N LEU A 143 1.19 -7.43 1.41
CA LEU A 143 0.55 -7.94 2.62
C LEU A 143 1.06 -9.33 3.01
N GLN A 144 1.19 -10.24 2.04
CA GLN A 144 1.79 -11.57 2.28
C GLN A 144 3.22 -11.46 2.79
N PHE A 145 4.01 -10.59 2.17
CA PHE A 145 5.39 -10.36 2.57
C PHE A 145 5.49 -9.70 3.97
N PHE A 146 4.60 -8.76 4.29
CA PHE A 146 4.49 -8.17 5.62
C PHE A 146 4.20 -9.24 6.68
N ASN A 147 3.30 -10.18 6.42
CA ASN A 147 3.00 -11.26 7.38
C ASN A 147 4.25 -12.10 7.69
N LEU A 148 5.09 -12.39 6.70
CA LEU A 148 6.37 -13.09 6.91
C LEU A 148 7.31 -12.29 7.82
N VAL A 149 7.43 -10.98 7.56
CA VAL A 149 8.27 -10.06 8.35
C VAL A 149 7.73 -9.94 9.79
N PHE A 150 6.41 -9.84 9.94
CA PHE A 150 5.74 -9.72 11.23
C PHE A 150 5.89 -11.00 12.06
N ASP A 151 5.79 -12.17 11.45
CA ASP A 151 6.04 -13.44 12.13
C ASP A 151 7.50 -13.56 12.59
N ASN A 152 8.46 -13.08 11.79
CA ASN A 152 9.87 -13.02 12.20
C ASN A 152 10.07 -12.08 13.39
N TRP A 153 9.42 -10.90 13.37
CA TRP A 153 9.45 -9.96 14.48
C TRP A 153 8.87 -10.55 15.78
N ARG A 154 7.77 -11.33 15.70
CA ARG A 154 7.27 -12.03 16.89
C ARG A 154 8.29 -13.03 17.44
N LYS A 155 8.90 -13.83 16.56
CA LYS A 155 9.94 -14.81 16.96
C LYS A 155 11.17 -14.14 17.59
N TRP A 156 11.51 -12.92 17.16
CA TRP A 156 12.62 -12.16 17.73
C TRP A 156 12.48 -11.96 19.24
N TYR A 157 11.27 -11.73 19.76
CA TYR A 157 11.04 -11.60 21.20
C TYR A 157 11.37 -12.89 21.96
N ASP A 158 11.00 -14.04 21.41
CA ASP A 158 11.28 -15.35 22.03
C ASP A 158 12.79 -15.66 22.00
N ILE A 159 13.42 -15.45 20.84
CA ILE A 159 14.85 -15.71 20.62
C ILE A 159 15.72 -14.80 21.48
N SER A 160 15.32 -13.54 21.65
CA SER A 160 16.09 -12.56 22.41
C SER A 160 15.80 -12.58 23.91
N ALA A 161 14.74 -13.25 24.38
CA ALA A 161 14.37 -13.29 25.79
C ALA A 161 15.47 -13.76 26.78
N PRO A 162 16.41 -14.66 26.42
CA PRO A 162 17.55 -14.98 27.28
C PRO A 162 18.47 -13.78 27.52
N TYR A 163 18.60 -12.88 26.54
CA TYR A 163 19.59 -11.80 26.50
C TYR A 163 19.00 -10.42 26.77
N LEU A 164 17.74 -10.21 26.40
CA LEU A 164 17.07 -8.92 26.36
C LEU A 164 15.76 -8.96 27.15
N ASN A 165 15.51 -7.92 27.94
CA ASN A 165 14.24 -7.66 28.59
C ASN A 165 13.50 -6.51 27.89
N TRP A 166 12.47 -6.83 27.12
CA TRP A 166 11.69 -5.82 26.37
C TRP A 166 10.63 -5.10 27.21
N GLY A 167 10.42 -5.51 28.47
CA GLY A 167 9.36 -5.00 29.36
C GLY A 167 7.95 -5.43 28.95
N ILE A 168 7.58 -5.28 27.68
CA ILE A 168 6.30 -5.70 27.10
C ILE A 168 6.55 -6.77 26.05
N GLN A 169 6.06 -7.98 26.31
CA GLN A 169 6.09 -9.09 25.36
C GLN A 169 4.85 -9.05 24.46
N PRO A 170 4.96 -9.27 23.14
CA PRO A 170 3.81 -9.30 22.24
C PRO A 170 2.98 -10.56 22.49
N SER A 171 1.69 -10.36 22.77
CA SER A 171 0.67 -11.39 22.94
C SER A 171 -0.67 -10.87 22.42
N ASP A 172 -1.71 -11.70 22.43
CA ASP A 172 -3.04 -11.31 21.98
C ASP A 172 -3.62 -10.10 22.72
N THR A 173 -3.19 -9.86 23.97
CA THR A 173 -3.66 -8.72 24.79
C THR A 173 -2.69 -7.54 24.84
N THR A 174 -1.43 -7.73 24.45
CA THR A 174 -0.36 -6.72 24.58
C THR A 174 0.21 -6.24 23.24
N MET A 175 -0.25 -6.80 22.11
CA MET A 175 0.31 -6.54 20.78
C MET A 175 0.42 -5.04 20.44
N PHE A 176 -0.66 -4.28 20.64
CA PHE A 176 -0.65 -2.84 20.37
C PHE A 176 0.31 -2.05 21.26
N ALA A 177 0.49 -2.47 22.51
CA ALA A 177 1.42 -1.84 23.43
C ALA A 177 2.87 -2.19 23.05
N ALA A 178 3.14 -3.44 22.65
CA ALA A 178 4.46 -3.90 22.24
C ALA A 178 4.95 -3.14 20.99
N ILE A 179 4.11 -3.01 19.97
CA ILE A 179 4.44 -2.32 18.71
C ILE A 179 4.67 -0.81 18.91
N ARG A 180 4.00 -0.20 19.90
CA ARG A 180 4.18 1.21 20.25
C ARG A 180 5.33 1.45 21.23
N SER A 181 5.90 0.39 21.81
CA SER A 181 7.00 0.51 22.75
C SER A 181 8.23 1.01 22.01
N SER A 182 8.70 2.19 22.41
CA SER A 182 9.98 2.75 21.97
C SER A 182 11.03 2.69 23.06
N ASN A 183 10.77 1.94 24.15
CA ASN A 183 11.77 1.79 25.19
C ASN A 183 12.87 0.84 24.71
N PRO A 184 14.16 1.17 24.93
CA PRO A 184 15.22 0.20 24.69
C PRO A 184 15.06 -1.00 25.62
N PRO A 185 15.41 -2.22 25.17
CA PRO A 185 15.43 -3.37 26.05
C PRO A 185 16.52 -3.21 27.12
N GLU A 186 16.33 -3.84 28.28
CA GLU A 186 17.42 -3.99 29.25
C GLU A 186 18.25 -5.23 28.88
N LEU A 187 19.58 -5.14 28.98
CA LEU A 187 20.45 -6.30 28.82
C LEU A 187 20.38 -7.20 30.07
N ARG A 188 20.19 -8.50 29.85
CA ARG A 188 20.27 -9.54 30.89
C ARG A 188 21.67 -10.10 31.04
N GLU A 189 22.46 -10.00 29.98
CA GLU A 189 23.79 -10.57 29.87
C GLU A 189 24.78 -9.52 29.34
N SER A 190 26.08 -9.76 29.56
CA SER A 190 27.12 -8.89 29.01
C SER A 190 27.16 -8.96 27.48
N TRP A 191 27.61 -7.89 26.82
CA TRP A 191 27.79 -7.90 25.36
C TRP A 191 28.66 -9.06 24.90
N THR A 192 29.76 -9.34 25.59
CA THR A 192 30.66 -10.46 25.27
C THR A 192 29.98 -11.83 25.37
N THR A 193 29.02 -12.00 26.29
CA THR A 193 28.21 -13.22 26.37
C THR A 193 27.28 -13.30 25.17
N ILE A 194 26.55 -12.22 24.90
CA ILE A 194 25.55 -12.12 23.83
C ILE A 194 26.21 -12.36 22.46
N SER A 195 27.31 -11.66 22.17
CA SER A 195 28.00 -11.73 20.88
C SER A 195 28.72 -13.07 20.66
N SER A 196 28.98 -13.84 21.72
CA SER A 196 29.55 -15.19 21.60
C SER A 196 28.54 -16.29 21.26
N ASP A 197 27.23 -16.02 21.36
CA ASP A 197 26.20 -16.98 20.97
C ASP A 197 25.96 -16.93 19.46
N ALA A 198 26.59 -17.85 18.74
CA ALA A 198 26.45 -17.98 17.28
C ALA A 198 24.99 -18.17 16.81
N ALA A 199 24.11 -18.80 17.61
CA ALA A 199 22.72 -18.99 17.23
C ALA A 199 21.94 -17.66 17.32
N PHE A 200 22.19 -16.89 18.37
CA PHE A 200 21.59 -15.55 18.53
C PHE A 200 22.09 -14.58 17.45
N MET A 201 23.40 -14.56 17.21
CA MET A 201 24.03 -13.74 16.17
C MET A 201 23.52 -14.09 14.78
N GLY A 202 23.40 -15.39 14.45
CA GLY A 202 22.80 -15.83 13.19
C GLY A 202 21.34 -15.36 13.02
N HIS A 203 20.57 -15.27 14.10
CA HIS A 203 19.22 -14.71 14.05
C HIS A 203 19.17 -13.20 13.84
N ILE A 204 20.14 -12.46 14.38
CA ILE A 204 20.32 -11.03 14.11
C ILE A 204 20.59 -10.82 12.61
N ASP A 205 21.49 -11.61 12.02
CA ASP A 205 21.82 -11.52 10.60
C ASP A 205 20.61 -11.83 9.71
N ILE A 206 19.84 -12.88 10.03
CA ILE A 206 18.61 -13.22 9.30
C ILE A 206 17.60 -12.06 9.40
N THR A 207 17.44 -11.47 10.57
CA THR A 207 16.52 -10.34 10.80
C THR A 207 16.96 -9.10 10.03
N GLY A 208 18.26 -8.80 10.02
CA GLY A 208 18.85 -7.73 9.21
C GLY A 208 18.63 -7.93 7.71
N MET A 209 18.94 -9.13 7.20
CA MET A 209 18.73 -9.48 5.80
C MET A 209 17.25 -9.39 5.40
N LEU A 210 16.33 -9.83 6.26
CA LEU A 210 14.89 -9.67 6.05
C LEU A 210 14.50 -8.19 6.01
N GLY A 211 15.04 -7.36 6.91
CA GLY A 211 14.84 -5.91 6.92
C GLY A 211 15.34 -5.23 5.64
N GLY A 212 16.59 -5.51 5.23
CA GLY A 212 17.16 -4.96 4.00
C GLY A 212 16.34 -5.35 2.78
N ASN A 213 16.00 -6.64 2.66
CA ASN A 213 15.17 -7.13 1.60
C ASN A 213 13.75 -6.52 1.60
N ALA A 214 13.14 -6.40 2.78
CA ALA A 214 11.82 -5.79 2.95
C ALA A 214 11.82 -4.33 2.47
N SER A 215 12.82 -3.56 2.87
CA SER A 215 12.93 -2.16 2.45
C SER A 215 12.99 -2.00 0.93
N LEU A 216 13.78 -2.85 0.24
CA LEU A 216 13.88 -2.84 -1.22
C LEU A 216 12.53 -3.14 -1.90
N ARG A 217 11.79 -4.13 -1.40
CA ARG A 217 10.48 -4.52 -1.95
C ARG A 217 9.43 -3.43 -1.72
N ILE A 218 9.44 -2.83 -0.55
CA ILE A 218 8.51 -1.76 -0.21
C ILE A 218 8.84 -0.49 -1.02
N ASP A 219 10.11 -0.16 -1.20
CA ASP A 219 10.52 0.98 -2.02
C ASP A 219 10.08 0.81 -3.49
N GLN A 220 10.09 -0.42 -4.03
CA GLN A 220 9.51 -0.73 -5.35
C GLN A 220 7.99 -0.51 -5.37
N ALA A 221 7.26 -0.95 -4.34
CA ALA A 221 5.82 -0.70 -4.23
C ALA A 221 5.49 0.79 -4.12
N LEU A 222 6.28 1.56 -3.36
CA LEU A 222 6.15 3.00 -3.24
C LEU A 222 6.39 3.72 -4.57
N ALA A 223 7.36 3.27 -5.36
CA ALA A 223 7.61 3.82 -6.70
C ALA A 223 6.43 3.58 -7.64
N GLU A 224 5.85 2.38 -7.63
CA GLU A 224 4.67 2.04 -8.44
C GLU A 224 3.43 2.80 -7.98
N ASN A 225 3.22 2.90 -6.67
CA ASN A 225 2.16 3.72 -6.06
C ASN A 225 2.26 5.18 -6.53
N ARG A 226 3.46 5.77 -6.45
CA ARG A 226 3.72 7.15 -6.88
C ARG A 226 3.42 7.34 -8.37
N ALA A 227 3.93 6.45 -9.22
CA ALA A 227 3.69 6.50 -10.65
C ALA A 227 2.19 6.38 -10.97
N LEU A 228 1.44 5.54 -10.26
CA LEU A 228 -0.01 5.42 -10.43
C LEU A 228 -0.73 6.71 -10.01
N ARG A 229 -0.37 7.31 -8.87
CA ARG A 229 -0.95 8.59 -8.43
C ARG A 229 -0.68 9.72 -9.44
N GLU A 230 0.53 9.80 -9.98
CA GLU A 230 0.87 10.80 -11.01
C GLU A 230 0.01 10.64 -12.27
N ARG A 231 -0.24 9.40 -12.70
CA ARG A 231 -1.14 9.12 -13.83
C ARG A 231 -2.59 9.48 -13.54
N ILE A 232 -3.07 9.20 -12.32
CA ILE A 232 -4.41 9.59 -11.87
C ILE A 232 -4.57 11.12 -11.89
N ARG A 233 -3.61 11.85 -11.32
CA ARG A 233 -3.60 13.32 -11.32
C ARG A 233 -3.60 13.90 -12.74
N ALA A 234 -2.75 13.36 -13.61
CA ALA A 234 -2.70 13.79 -15.01
C ALA A 234 -4.03 13.53 -15.75
N GLN A 235 -4.82 12.54 -15.34
CA GLN A 235 -6.15 12.29 -15.89
C GLN A 235 -7.21 13.22 -15.29
N LEU A 236 -7.09 13.60 -14.01
CA LEU A 236 -7.99 14.56 -13.35
C LEU A 236 -7.83 15.99 -13.87
N GLU A 237 -6.65 16.33 -14.41
CA GLU A 237 -6.35 17.66 -14.99
C GLU A 237 -6.80 17.84 -16.45
N ARG A 238 -7.31 16.78 -17.10
CA ARG A 238 -7.79 16.80 -18.49
C ARG A 238 -9.27 17.16 -18.59
#